data_AF-A0A849E124-F1
#
_entry.id   AF-A0A849E124-F1
#
_cell.length_a   1.000
_cell.length_b   1.000
_cell.length_c   1.000
_cell.angle_alpha   90.00
_cell.angle_beta   90.00
_cell.angle_gamma   90.00
#
_symmetry.space_group_name_H-M   'P 1'
#
loop_
_entity.id
_entity.type
_entity.pdbx_description
1 polymer ?
#
loop_
_entity_poly.entity_id
_entity_poly.type
_entity_poly.pdbx_seq_one_letter_code
_entity_poly.pdbx_strand_id
1 'polypeptide(L)'
;MQASLIAPGGYKSKIREKVAMHMISGDYKLGADEKSMSKEELKQLEDMRANNAALKEPDEVSQAVLAFLSADNPKVRYLVTPNENQAKLTITAAMRRMLEHNAEQPYEYTMEELFKMMQELDK
;
A
#
# COMPACT_ATOMS: atom_id res chain seq x y z
N MET A 1 -17.65 -9.93 17.79
CA MET A 1 -16.82 -8.78 17.40
C MET A 1 -16.53 -8.94 15.92
N GLN A 2 -16.90 -7.96 15.09
CA GLN A 2 -16.67 -8.02 13.64
C GLN A 2 -15.35 -7.33 13.30
N ALA A 3 -14.59 -7.89 12.36
CA ALA A 3 -13.29 -7.37 11.95
C ALA A 3 -13.23 -7.25 10.43
N SER A 4 -12.66 -6.15 9.94
CA SER A 4 -12.44 -5.91 8.51
C SER A 4 -11.03 -5.42 8.24
N LEU A 5 -10.53 -5.72 7.05
CA LEU A 5 -9.28 -5.18 6.53
C LEU A 5 -9.56 -3.91 5.71
N ILE A 6 -8.89 -2.81 6.05
CA ILE A 6 -8.87 -1.59 5.24
C ILE A 6 -7.48 -1.47 4.63
N ALA A 7 -7.38 -1.61 3.31
CA ALA A 7 -6.15 -1.54 2.54
C ALA A 7 -6.09 -0.21 1.78
N PRO A 8 -5.36 0.80 2.31
CA PRO A 8 -5.22 2.09 1.64
C PRO A 8 -4.17 2.03 0.53
N GLY A 9 -4.44 2.73 -0.57
CA GLY A 9 -3.48 3.02 -1.63
C GLY A 9 -2.57 4.21 -1.29
N GLY A 10 -1.92 4.78 -2.30
CA GLY A 10 -1.01 5.91 -2.12
C GLY A 10 -1.69 7.23 -1.79
N TYR A 11 -2.04 7.44 -0.52
CA TYR A 11 -2.49 8.73 0.02
C TYR A 11 -1.35 9.50 0.70
N LYS A 12 -1.55 10.82 0.82
CA LYS A 12 -0.63 11.69 1.54
C LYS A 12 -0.53 11.26 3.01
N SER A 13 0.69 11.08 3.48
CA SER A 13 0.98 10.83 4.89
C SER A 13 2.43 11.16 5.22
N LYS A 14 2.79 11.12 6.51
CA LYS A 14 4.20 11.24 6.93
C LYS A 14 5.00 9.94 6.79
N ILE A 15 4.35 8.84 6.36
CA ILE A 15 4.99 7.51 6.35
C ILE A 15 6.16 7.49 5.35
N ARG A 16 5.94 7.95 4.11
CA ARG A 16 6.97 7.94 3.06
C ARG A 16 8.20 8.76 3.46
N GLU A 17 7.96 9.94 4.03
CA GLU A 17 9.03 10.81 4.52
C GLU A 17 9.81 10.15 5.66
N LYS A 18 9.12 9.53 6.64
CA LYS A 18 9.77 8.79 7.73
C LYS A 18 10.60 7.61 7.23
N VAL A 19 10.11 6.89 6.22
CA VAL A 19 10.84 5.77 5.60
C VAL A 19 12.10 6.29 4.89
N ALA A 20 12.00 7.40 4.15
CA ALA A 20 13.16 8.04 3.53
C ALA A 20 14.18 8.50 4.57
N MET A 21 13.73 9.15 5.65
CA MET A 21 14.60 9.53 6.78
C MET A 21 15.33 8.33 7.37
N HIS A 22 14.64 7.21 7.56
CA HIS A 22 15.27 6.01 8.09
C HIS A 22 16.29 5.41 7.12
N MET A 23 16.03 5.44 5.82
CA MET A 23 16.99 4.96 4.81
C MET A 23 18.27 5.81 4.75
N ILE A 24 18.14 7.13 4.93
CA ILE A 24 19.26 8.07 4.86
C ILE A 24 20.04 8.12 6.20
N SER A 25 19.32 8.25 7.31
CA SER A 25 19.92 8.56 8.63
C SER A 25 19.90 7.40 9.63
N GLY A 26 19.16 6.33 9.33
CA GLY A 26 18.86 5.26 10.30
C GLY A 26 17.78 5.64 11.32
N ASP A 27 17.32 6.89 11.39
CA ASP A 27 16.26 7.35 12.31
C ASP A 27 14.96 7.69 11.56
N TYR A 28 13.81 7.49 12.21
CA TYR A 28 12.49 7.89 11.72
C TYR A 28 12.11 9.32 12.14
N LYS A 29 12.93 10.00 12.95
CA LYS A 29 12.68 11.39 13.37
C LYS A 29 12.79 12.33 12.17
N LEU A 30 11.69 13.00 11.86
CA LEU A 30 11.64 14.06 10.86
C LEU A 30 12.48 15.25 11.34
N GLY A 31 13.29 15.84 10.45
CA GLY A 31 14.14 16.99 10.79
C GLY A 31 15.42 16.65 11.56
N ALA A 32 15.63 15.40 11.97
CA ALA A 32 16.88 14.98 12.57
C ALA A 32 17.99 14.92 11.51
N ASP A 33 19.17 15.45 11.81
CA ASP A 33 20.40 15.27 11.04
C ASP A 33 20.37 15.72 9.56
N GLU A 34 19.36 16.47 9.13
CA GLU A 34 19.31 17.07 7.78
C GLU A 34 20.53 17.97 7.50
N LYS A 35 21.08 18.62 8.53
CA LYS A 35 22.27 19.47 8.40
C LYS A 35 23.55 18.69 8.12
N SER A 36 23.59 17.41 8.48
CA SER A 36 24.73 16.51 8.24
C SER A 36 24.56 15.67 6.97
N MET A 37 23.41 15.74 6.31
CA MET A 37 23.18 15.06 5.04
C MET A 37 23.99 15.69 3.91
N SER A 38 24.40 14.86 2.96
CA SER A 38 24.93 15.30 1.68
C SER A 38 23.86 16.04 0.86
N LYS A 39 24.30 16.76 -0.18
CA LYS A 39 23.37 17.47 -1.08
C LYS A 39 22.45 16.50 -1.81
N GLU A 40 22.97 15.32 -2.15
CA GLU A 40 22.25 14.26 -2.84
C GLU A 40 21.13 13.68 -1.96
N GLU A 41 21.43 13.41 -0.69
CA GLU A 41 20.46 12.92 0.29
C GLU A 41 19.36 13.95 0.58
N LEU A 42 19.74 15.22 0.75
CA LEU A 42 18.79 16.31 0.92
C LEU A 42 17.85 16.42 -0.29
N LYS A 43 18.40 16.34 -1.50
CA LYS A 43 17.60 16.38 -2.73
C LYS A 43 16.62 15.20 -2.79
N GLN A 44 17.05 13.99 -2.44
CA GLN A 44 16.17 12.82 -2.39
C GLN A 44 15.01 13.00 -1.39
N LEU A 45 15.30 13.57 -0.22
CA LEU A 45 14.29 13.87 0.78
C LEU A 45 13.30 14.94 0.30
N GLU A 46 13.78 16.01 -0.34
CA GLU A 46 12.95 17.06 -0.93
C GLU A 46 12.05 16.53 -2.05
N ASP A 47 12.61 15.72 -2.98
CA ASP A 47 11.85 15.08 -4.04
C ASP A 47 10.75 14.17 -3.46
N MET A 48 11.04 13.42 -2.39
CA MET A 48 10.05 12.62 -1.67
C MET A 48 8.95 13.48 -1.02
N ARG A 49 9.31 14.60 -0.39
CA ARG A 49 8.35 15.55 0.19
C ARG A 49 7.44 16.14 -0.88
N ALA A 50 8.00 16.57 -2.01
CA ALA A 50 7.25 17.12 -3.14
C ALA A 50 6.29 16.09 -3.73
N ASN A 51 6.77 14.86 -3.97
CA ASN A 51 5.93 13.77 -4.46
C ASN A 51 4.79 13.42 -3.48
N ASN A 52 5.05 13.44 -2.17
CA ASN A 52 4.02 13.22 -1.15
C ASN A 52 3.01 14.37 -1.08
N ALA A 53 3.46 15.61 -1.24
CA ALA A 53 2.60 16.80 -1.23
C ALA A 53 1.55 16.76 -2.36
N ALA A 54 1.89 16.16 -3.51
CA ALA A 54 1.03 15.98 -4.67
C ALA A 54 -0.01 14.84 -4.51
N LEU A 55 0.08 14.01 -3.46
CA LEU A 55 -0.89 12.95 -3.21
C LEU A 55 -2.20 13.52 -2.65
N LYS A 56 -3.29 12.80 -2.95
CA LYS A 56 -4.61 13.08 -2.38
C LYS A 56 -4.60 12.89 -0.86
N GLU A 57 -5.37 13.71 -0.16
CA GLU A 57 -5.60 13.57 1.28
C GLU A 57 -6.35 12.26 1.61
N PRO A 58 -6.12 11.65 2.78
CA PRO A 58 -6.61 10.30 3.11
C PRO A 58 -8.07 10.26 3.57
N ASP A 59 -8.90 11.26 3.29
CA ASP A 59 -10.30 11.33 3.74
C ASP A 59 -11.12 10.10 3.35
N GLU A 60 -10.86 9.53 2.16
CA GLU A 60 -11.51 8.30 1.69
C GLU A 60 -11.18 7.09 2.56
N VAL A 61 -9.98 7.05 3.15
CA VAL A 61 -9.59 6.01 4.10
C VAL A 61 -10.39 6.18 5.39
N SER A 62 -10.50 7.41 5.89
CA SER A 62 -11.32 7.72 7.08
C SER A 62 -12.81 7.42 6.86
N GLN A 63 -13.33 7.68 5.66
CA GLN A 63 -14.71 7.33 5.29
C GLN A 63 -14.92 5.82 5.26
N ALA A 64 -13.96 5.04 4.76
CA ALA A 64 -14.04 3.58 4.80
C ALA A 64 -14.02 3.03 6.23
N VAL A 65 -13.22 3.64 7.12
CA VAL A 65 -13.24 3.31 8.56
C VAL A 65 -14.62 3.61 9.15
N LEU A 66 -15.19 4.79 8.85
CA LEU A 66 -16.53 5.14 9.33
C LEU A 66 -17.59 4.16 8.82
N ALA A 67 -17.54 3.81 7.53
CA ALA A 67 -18.46 2.84 6.93
C ALA A 67 -18.33 1.44 7.54
N PHE A 68 -17.12 1.02 7.92
CA PHE A 68 -16.92 -0.23 8.66
C PHE A 68 -17.57 -0.17 10.05
N LEU A 69 -17.41 0.95 10.76
CA LEU A 69 -17.93 1.10 12.12
C LEU A 69 -19.44 1.30 12.20
N SER A 70 -20.09 1.77 11.14
CA SER A 70 -21.51 2.14 11.14
C SER A 70 -22.43 1.23 10.33
N ALA A 71 -21.90 0.35 9.47
CA ALA A 71 -22.74 -0.53 8.67
C ALA A 71 -23.29 -1.70 9.51
N ASP A 72 -24.53 -2.10 9.24
CA ASP A 72 -25.13 -3.31 9.84
C ASP A 72 -24.41 -4.59 9.39
N ASN A 73 -23.87 -4.58 8.16
CA ASN A 73 -23.07 -5.67 7.60
C ASN A 73 -21.90 -5.09 6.80
N PRO A 74 -20.79 -4.68 7.45
CA PRO A 74 -19.64 -4.12 6.78
C PRO A 74 -18.92 -5.15 5.90
N LYS A 75 -18.23 -4.66 4.87
CA LYS A 75 -17.41 -5.51 4.00
C LYS A 75 -16.25 -6.10 4.81
N VAL A 76 -15.89 -7.34 4.53
CA VAL A 76 -14.69 -7.97 5.15
C VAL A 76 -13.41 -7.27 4.70
N ARG A 77 -13.37 -6.75 3.46
CA ARG A 77 -12.20 -6.06 2.88
C ARG A 77 -12.63 -4.79 2.15
N TYR A 78 -11.94 -3.69 2.46
CA TYR A 78 -12.04 -2.41 1.76
C TYR A 78 -10.72 -2.14 1.07
N LEU A 79 -10.70 -2.10 -0.26
CA LEU A 79 -9.61 -1.51 -1.02
C LEU A 79 -9.96 -0.04 -1.27
N VAL A 80 -9.15 0.87 -0.73
CA VAL A 80 -9.40 2.31 -0.81
C VAL A 80 -8.24 2.94 -1.54
N THR A 81 -8.46 3.45 -2.75
CA THR A 81 -7.38 3.96 -3.60
C THR A 81 -7.79 5.27 -4.27
N PRO A 82 -6.87 6.24 -4.45
CA PRO A 82 -7.23 7.57 -4.92
C PRO A 82 -7.54 7.64 -6.42
N ASN A 83 -7.19 6.61 -7.20
CA ASN A 83 -7.44 6.49 -8.63
C ASN A 83 -7.32 5.04 -9.12
N GLU A 84 -7.76 4.79 -10.36
CA GLU A 84 -7.73 3.48 -11.02
C GLU A 84 -6.32 2.90 -11.11
N ASN A 85 -5.31 3.72 -11.40
CA ASN A 85 -3.93 3.26 -11.51
C ASN A 85 -3.43 2.66 -10.18
N GLN A 86 -3.73 3.29 -9.04
CA GLN A 86 -3.40 2.76 -7.71
C GLN A 86 -4.16 1.46 -7.39
N ALA A 87 -5.43 1.36 -7.79
CA ALA A 87 -6.19 0.11 -7.68
C ALA A 87 -5.52 -1.01 -8.47
N LYS A 88 -5.21 -0.76 -9.75
CA LYS A 88 -4.52 -1.70 -10.64
C LYS A 88 -3.18 -2.14 -10.05
N LEU A 89 -2.34 -1.21 -9.62
CA LEU A 89 -1.04 -1.52 -9.00
C LEU A 89 -1.20 -2.42 -7.77
N THR A 90 -2.19 -2.16 -6.92
CA THR A 90 -2.44 -2.95 -5.72
C THR A 90 -2.85 -4.39 -6.06
N ILE A 91 -3.77 -4.56 -7.01
CA ILE A 91 -4.21 -5.89 -7.46
C ILE A 91 -3.07 -6.63 -8.16
N THR A 92 -2.33 -5.97 -9.06
CA THR A 92 -1.16 -6.56 -9.71
C THR A 92 -0.11 -7.02 -8.70
N ALA A 93 0.14 -6.25 -7.63
CA ALA A 93 1.07 -6.65 -6.58
C ALA A 93 0.58 -7.86 -5.76
N ALA A 94 -0.73 -8.03 -5.59
CA ALA A 94 -1.29 -9.24 -4.98
C ALA A 94 -1.14 -10.46 -5.90
N MET A 95 -1.45 -10.31 -7.20
CA MET A 95 -1.27 -11.36 -8.20
C MET A 95 0.19 -11.76 -8.35
N ARG A 96 1.13 -10.79 -8.36
CA ARG A 96 2.57 -11.08 -8.38
C ARG A 96 2.99 -11.92 -7.18
N ARG A 97 2.59 -11.54 -5.96
CA ARG A 97 2.90 -12.32 -4.75
C ARG A 97 2.32 -13.73 -4.80
N MET A 98 1.11 -13.89 -5.34
CA MET A 98 0.52 -15.21 -5.58
C MET A 98 1.40 -16.05 -6.53
N LEU A 99 1.87 -15.47 -7.64
CA LEU A 99 2.76 -16.15 -8.57
C LEU A 99 4.12 -16.49 -7.95
N GLU A 100 4.69 -15.57 -7.17
CA GLU A 100 5.94 -15.79 -6.42
C GLU A 100 5.79 -16.91 -5.39
N HIS A 101 4.64 -17.03 -4.72
CA HIS A 101 4.36 -18.14 -3.81
C HIS A 101 4.12 -19.47 -4.53
N ASN A 102 3.58 -19.42 -5.74
CA ASN A 102 3.31 -20.61 -6.53
C ASN A 102 4.58 -21.24 -7.11
N ALA A 103 5.57 -20.42 -7.47
CA ALA A 103 6.79 -20.86 -8.12
C ALA A 103 7.72 -21.66 -7.19
N GLU A 104 8.42 -22.65 -7.76
CA GLU A 104 9.54 -23.37 -7.12
C GLU A 104 9.18 -24.14 -5.83
N GLN A 105 7.93 -24.60 -5.73
CA GLN A 105 7.45 -25.42 -4.61
C GLN A 105 6.85 -26.76 -5.10
N PRO A 106 6.78 -27.80 -4.25
CA PRO A 106 6.45 -29.18 -4.67
C PRO A 106 5.08 -29.39 -5.33
N TYR A 107 4.15 -28.47 -5.16
CA TYR A 107 2.77 -28.48 -5.65
C TYR A 107 2.49 -27.28 -6.57
N GLU A 108 3.49 -26.83 -7.33
CA GLU A 108 3.35 -25.69 -8.25
C GLU A 108 2.19 -25.90 -9.23
N TYR A 109 1.33 -24.90 -9.33
CA TYR A 109 0.19 -24.90 -10.24
C TYR A 109 0.54 -24.24 -11.57
N THR A 110 0.03 -24.79 -12.66
CA THR A 110 0.07 -24.14 -13.97
C THR A 110 -0.82 -22.90 -14.00
N MET A 111 -0.61 -22.00 -14.97
CA MET A 111 -1.47 -20.82 -15.15
C MET A 111 -2.93 -21.19 -15.42
N GLU A 112 -3.18 -22.32 -16.09
CA GLU A 112 -4.55 -22.81 -16.34
C GLU A 112 -5.22 -23.26 -15.02
N GLU A 113 -4.50 -23.99 -14.18
CA GLU A 113 -5.00 -24.40 -12.86
C GLU A 113 -5.24 -23.21 -11.93
N LEU A 114 -4.31 -22.23 -11.89
CA LEU A 114 -4.49 -20.99 -11.14
C LEU A 114 -5.72 -20.21 -11.64
N PHE A 115 -5.93 -20.14 -12.95
CA PHE A 115 -7.10 -19.48 -13.53
C PHE A 115 -8.39 -20.18 -13.14
N LYS A 116 -8.42 -21.51 -13.17
CA LYS A 116 -9.56 -22.31 -12.72
C LYS A 116 -9.84 -22.09 -11.23
N MET A 117 -8.81 -22.08 -10.38
CA MET A 117 -8.96 -21.78 -8.95
C MET A 117 -9.56 -20.38 -8.73
N MET A 118 -9.13 -19.37 -9.51
CA MET A 118 -9.73 -18.03 -9.44
C MET A 118 -11.21 -18.03 -9.82
N GLN A 119 -11.60 -18.77 -10.85
CA GLN A 119 -13.02 -18.92 -11.23
C GLN A 119 -13.86 -19.64 -10.18
N GLU A 120 -13.26 -20.55 -9.41
CA GLU A 120 -13.94 -21.24 -8.31
C GLU A 120 -14.14 -20.33 -7.08
N LEU A 121 -13.23 -19.36 -6.87
CA LEU A 121 -13.32 -18.36 -5.79
C LEU A 121 -14.32 -17.22 -6.09
N ASP A 122 -14.64 -16.97 -7.36
CA ASP A 122 -15.59 -15.93 -7.80
C ASP A 122 -17.07 -16.36 -7.75
N LYS A 123 -17.37 -17.42 -6.98
CA LYS A 123 -18.72 -17.97 -6.77
C LYS A 123 -19.27 -17.58 -5.40
#